data_AF-A0A484MEM4-F1
#
_entry.id   AF-A0A484MEM4-F1
#
_cell.length_a   1.000
_cell.length_b   1.000
_cell.length_c   1.000
_cell.angle_alpha   90.00
_cell.angle_beta   90.00
_cell.angle_gamma   90.00
#
_symmetry.space_group_name_H-M   'P 1'
#
loop_
_entity.id
_entity.type
_entity.pdbx_description
1 polymer ?
#
loop_
_entity_poly.entity_id
_entity_poly.type
_entity_poly.pdbx_seq_one_letter_code
_entity_poly.pdbx_strand_id
1 'polypeptide(L)'
;MYKCLFEEFADSSYSRQELLGALVTHVGSGISHEVSTGLEAMALLASKYSHELIPLSSYIMGILDYPEGFSLENLHKVVTAVLCLFNHVIKQMIRIFLLW
;
A
#
# COMPACT_ATOMS: atom_id res chain seq x y z
N MET A 1 -14.87 -1.43 -1.20
CA MET A 1 -14.77 -1.18 -2.65
C MET A 1 -13.37 -1.47 -3.19
N TYR A 2 -12.32 -0.74 -2.80
CA TYR A 2 -10.95 -0.92 -3.33
C TYR A 2 -10.42 -2.35 -3.29
N LYS A 3 -10.69 -3.11 -2.22
CA LYS A 3 -10.39 -4.55 -2.14
C LYS A 3 -11.00 -5.36 -3.30
N CYS A 4 -12.30 -5.18 -3.54
CA CYS A 4 -13.03 -5.94 -4.56
C CYS A 4 -12.51 -5.59 -5.96
N LEU A 5 -12.26 -4.30 -6.23
CA LEU A 5 -11.66 -3.87 -7.48
C LEU A 5 -10.24 -4.43 -7.65
N PHE A 6 -9.43 -4.47 -6.59
CA PHE A 6 -8.09 -5.06 -6.65
C PHE A 6 -8.12 -6.57 -6.95
N GLU A 7 -9.11 -7.28 -6.41
CA GLU A 7 -9.39 -8.69 -6.72
C GLU A 7 -9.86 -8.86 -8.18
N GLU A 8 -10.77 -8.02 -8.66
CA GLU A 8 -11.28 -8.04 -10.03
C GLU A 8 -10.18 -7.75 -11.07
N PHE A 9 -9.24 -6.87 -10.74
CA PHE A 9 -8.11 -6.51 -11.60
C PHE A 9 -6.93 -7.48 -11.50
N ALA A 10 -7.13 -8.74 -11.10
CA ALA A 10 -6.07 -9.73 -10.95
C ALA A 10 -5.18 -9.88 -12.18
N ASP A 11 -5.77 -9.82 -13.38
CA ASP A 11 -5.08 -10.03 -14.65
C ASP A 11 -4.53 -8.72 -15.26
N SER A 12 -4.81 -7.56 -14.65
CA SER A 12 -4.41 -6.25 -15.19
C SER A 12 -3.54 -5.48 -14.21
N SER A 13 -2.22 -5.56 -14.41
CA SER A 13 -1.25 -4.78 -13.64
C SER A 13 -1.48 -3.28 -13.76
N TYR A 14 -1.84 -2.79 -14.96
CA TYR A 14 -2.17 -1.39 -15.20
C TYR A 14 -3.39 -0.93 -14.39
N SER A 15 -4.48 -1.71 -14.37
CA SER A 15 -5.67 -1.35 -13.59
C SER A 15 -5.40 -1.32 -12.08
N ARG A 16 -4.51 -2.20 -11.59
CA ARG A 16 -4.05 -2.15 -10.19
C ARG A 16 -3.17 -0.93 -9.91
N GLN A 17 -2.34 -0.49 -10.86
CA GLN A 17 -1.56 0.75 -10.74
C GLN A 17 -2.47 1.97 -10.62
N GLU A 18 -3.46 2.11 -11.51
CA GLU A 18 -4.42 3.22 -11.46
C GLU A 18 -5.22 3.23 -10.16
N LEU A 19 -5.64 2.05 -9.68
CA LEU A 19 -6.32 1.90 -8.40
C LEU A 19 -5.46 2.39 -7.22
N LEU A 20 -4.18 2.01 -7.17
CA LEU A 20 -3.25 2.47 -6.15
C LEU A 20 -2.94 3.96 -6.30
N GLY A 21 -2.83 4.46 -7.52
CA GLY A 21 -2.65 5.89 -7.81
C GLY A 21 -3.79 6.73 -7.25
N ALA A 22 -5.05 6.30 -7.45
CA ALA A 22 -6.22 6.96 -6.88
C ALA A 22 -6.19 6.96 -5.34
N LEU A 23 -5.76 5.86 -4.71
CA LEU A 23 -5.58 5.81 -3.26
C LEU A 23 -4.51 6.79 -2.79
N VAL A 24 -3.37 6.91 -3.50
CA VAL A 24 -2.33 7.90 -3.19
C VAL A 24 -2.88 9.32 -3.30
N THR A 25 -3.72 9.62 -4.30
CA THR A 25 -4.38 10.92 -4.42
C THR A 25 -5.28 11.23 -3.22
N HIS A 26 -6.08 10.27 -2.73
CA HIS A 26 -6.88 10.47 -1.52
C HIS A 26 -6.01 10.72 -0.28
N VAL A 27 -4.89 10.02 -0.15
CA VAL A 27 -3.93 10.20 0.94
C VAL A 27 -3.21 11.55 0.86
N GLY A 28 -2.93 12.04 -0.34
CA GLY A 28 -2.33 13.36 -0.58
C GLY A 28 -3.31 14.52 -0.55
N SER A 29 -4.62 14.28 -0.43
CA SER A 29 -5.66 15.31 -0.52
C SER A 29 -5.64 16.35 0.62
N GLY A 30 -5.07 16.00 1.77
CA GLY A 30 -5.14 16.81 2.99
C GLY A 30 -6.51 16.83 3.68
N ILE A 31 -7.52 16.18 3.11
CA ILE A 31 -8.86 16.08 3.71
C ILE A 31 -8.87 14.90 4.67
N SER A 32 -8.94 15.17 5.98
CA SER A 32 -8.75 14.18 7.05
C SER A 32 -9.50 12.86 6.85
N HIS A 33 -10.77 12.91 6.45
CA HIS A 33 -11.56 11.70 6.16
C HIS A 33 -11.02 10.93 4.95
N GLU A 34 -10.75 11.61 3.83
CA GLU A 34 -10.22 10.96 2.62
C GLU A 34 -8.88 10.30 2.91
N VAL A 35 -7.99 11.03 3.58
CA VAL A 35 -6.67 10.53 4.01
C VAL A 35 -6.82 9.28 4.87
N SER A 36 -7.68 9.31 5.90
CA SER A 36 -7.91 8.18 6.80
C SER A 36 -8.43 6.95 6.04
N THR A 37 -9.43 7.12 5.18
CA THR A 37 -10.02 6.02 4.40
C THR A 37 -9.09 5.47 3.33
N GLY A 38 -8.29 6.33 2.68
CA GLY A 38 -7.29 5.92 1.71
C GLY A 38 -6.19 5.06 2.37
N LEU A 39 -5.71 5.48 3.54
CA LEU A 39 -4.73 4.74 4.32
C LEU A 39 -5.27 3.41 4.85
N GLU A 40 -6.52 3.38 5.32
CA GLU A 40 -7.16 2.15 5.76
C GLU A 40 -7.28 1.13 4.62
N ALA A 41 -7.69 1.58 3.43
CA ALA A 41 -7.75 0.73 2.24
C ALA A 41 -6.35 0.22 1.84
N MET A 42 -5.32 1.08 1.85
CA MET A 42 -3.95 0.66 1.56
C MET A 42 -3.42 -0.35 2.58
N ALA A 43 -3.63 -0.14 3.88
CA ALA A 43 -3.20 -1.07 4.91
C ALA A 43 -3.88 -2.45 4.76
N LEU A 44 -5.17 -2.45 4.41
CA LEU A 44 -5.90 -3.68 4.11
C LEU A 44 -5.34 -4.40 2.87
N LEU A 45 -5.04 -3.67 1.80
CA LEU A 45 -4.45 -4.26 0.60
C LEU A 45 -3.05 -4.80 0.87
N ALA A 46 -2.20 -4.03 1.56
CA ALA A 46 -0.83 -4.41 1.92
C ALA A 46 -0.78 -5.65 2.82
N SER A 47 -1.71 -5.77 3.77
CA SER A 47 -1.78 -6.95 4.64
C SER A 47 -2.26 -8.20 3.91
N LYS A 48 -3.20 -8.08 2.97
CA LYS A 48 -3.84 -9.23 2.31
C LYS A 48 -3.15 -9.67 1.00
N TYR A 49 -2.58 -8.75 0.23
CA TYR A 49 -2.01 -8.99 -1.10
C TYR A 49 -0.55 -8.50 -1.20
N SER A 50 0.21 -8.69 -0.12
CA SER A 50 1.60 -8.21 -0.04
C SER A 50 2.48 -8.67 -1.21
N HIS A 51 2.29 -9.89 -1.72
CA HIS A 51 3.10 -10.42 -2.82
C HIS A 51 2.82 -9.71 -4.15
N GLU A 52 1.54 -9.46 -4.43
CA GLU A 52 1.05 -8.77 -5.63
C GLU A 52 1.39 -7.28 -5.63
N LEU A 53 1.64 -6.71 -4.44
CA LEU A 53 1.99 -5.30 -4.27
C LEU A 53 3.49 -5.02 -4.31
N ILE A 54 4.37 -6.03 -4.24
CA ILE A 54 5.83 -5.84 -4.35
C ILE A 54 6.21 -5.10 -5.66
N PRO A 55 5.70 -5.48 -6.85
CA PRO A 55 6.01 -4.79 -8.09
C PRO A 55 5.46 -3.36 -8.14
N LEU A 56 4.51 -3.03 -7.25
CA LEU A 56 3.81 -1.75 -7.18
C LEU A 56 4.23 -0.93 -5.94
N SER A 57 5.29 -1.38 -5.25
CA SER A 57 5.70 -0.84 -3.95
C SER A 57 6.08 0.64 -3.98
N SER A 58 6.54 1.16 -5.12
CA SER A 58 6.84 2.59 -5.31
C SER A 58 5.61 3.48 -5.06
N TYR A 59 4.40 3.03 -5.43
CA TYR A 59 3.16 3.76 -5.18
C TYR A 59 2.83 3.81 -3.68
N ILE A 60 3.06 2.70 -2.97
CA ILE A 60 2.83 2.65 -1.52
C ILE A 60 3.91 3.46 -0.78
N MET A 61 5.15 3.53 -1.30
CA MET A 61 6.17 4.42 -0.75
C MET A 61 5.87 5.89 -0.97
N GLY A 62 5.23 6.26 -2.09
CA GLY A 62 4.84 7.63 -2.38
C GLY A 62 3.89 8.26 -1.34
N ILE A 63 3.24 7.47 -0.46
CA ILE A 63 2.46 8.04 0.65
C ILE A 63 3.34 8.73 1.70
N LEU A 64 4.61 8.33 1.80
CA LEU A 64 5.55 8.90 2.77
C LEU A 64 5.95 10.33 2.42
N ASP A 65 5.66 10.78 1.20
CA ASP A 65 5.88 12.16 0.77
C ASP A 65 4.80 13.12 1.33
N TYR A 66 3.75 12.61 1.98
CA TYR A 66 2.64 13.40 2.56
C TYR A 66 2.54 13.34 4.09
N PRO A 67 3.64 13.44 4.87
CA PRO A 67 3.62 13.18 6.31
C PRO A 67 2.83 14.23 7.11
N GLU A 68 2.73 15.46 6.59
CA GLU A 68 2.06 16.58 7.26
C GLU A 68 0.54 16.40 7.37
N GLY A 69 -0.06 15.51 6.56
CA GLY A 69 -1.48 15.20 6.57
C GLY A 69 -1.91 14.11 7.56
N PHE A 70 -0.97 13.51 8.30
CA PHE A 70 -1.27 12.34 9.14
C PHE A 70 -1.58 12.72 10.58
N SER A 71 -2.77 12.34 11.04
CA SER A 71 -3.08 12.25 12.46
C SER A 71 -2.32 11.08 13.12
N LEU A 72 -2.26 11.08 14.46
CA LEU A 72 -1.67 9.97 15.23
C LEU A 72 -2.31 8.62 14.90
N GLU A 73 -3.62 8.61 14.61
CA GLU A 73 -4.35 7.41 14.19
C GLU A 73 -3.90 6.91 12.81
N ASN A 74 -3.65 7.84 11.88
CA ASN A 74 -3.22 7.53 10.51
C ASN A 74 -1.77 7.05 10.45
N LEU A 75 -0.92 7.51 11.36
CA LEU A 75 0.48 7.05 11.47
C LEU A 75 0.58 5.52 11.65
N HIS A 76 -0.27 4.92 12.49
CA HIS A 76 -0.28 3.46 12.66
C HIS A 76 -0.63 2.70 11.37
N LYS A 77 -1.52 3.26 10.55
CA LYS A 77 -1.96 2.67 9.27
C LYS A 77 -0.83 2.73 8.24
N VAL A 78 -0.16 3.87 8.12
CA VAL A 78 1.02 4.06 7.25
C VAL A 78 2.12 3.09 7.64
N VAL A 79 2.49 3.06 8.93
CA VAL A 79 3.55 2.17 9.44
C VAL A 79 3.22 0.70 9.15
N THR A 80 1.96 0.30 9.30
CA THR A 80 1.53 -1.06 9.00
C THR A 80 1.66 -1.38 7.51
N ALA A 81 1.19 -0.50 6.61
CA ALA A 81 1.29 -0.69 5.16
C ALA A 81 2.76 -0.82 4.71
N VAL A 82 3.64 0.05 5.23
CA VAL A 82 5.07 0.04 4.95
C VAL A 82 5.73 -1.21 5.51
N LEU A 83 5.51 -1.55 6.79
CA LEU A 83 6.11 -2.74 7.41
C LEU A 83 5.65 -4.05 6.77
N CYS A 84 4.40 -4.15 6.31
CA CYS A 84 3.90 -5.33 5.62
C CYS A 84 4.67 -5.59 4.31
N LEU A 85 4.96 -4.54 3.54
CA LEU A 85 5.78 -4.65 2.33
C LEU A 85 7.24 -4.96 2.66
N PHE A 86 7.85 -4.23 3.60
CA PHE A 86 9.24 -4.44 4.01
C PHE A 86 9.48 -5.85 4.55
N ASN A 87 8.60 -6.37 5.40
CA ASN A 87 8.70 -7.75 5.89
C ASN A 87 8.67 -8.77 4.75
N HIS A 88 7.87 -8.54 3.72
CA HIS A 88 7.77 -9.47 2.60
C HIS A 88 9.03 -9.40 1.72
N VAL A 89 9.54 -8.19 1.44
CA VAL A 89 10.79 -7.99 0.68
C VAL A 89 11.99 -8.62 1.41
N ILE A 90 12.12 -8.38 2.72
CA ILE A 90 13.19 -9.00 3.54
C ILE A 90 13.05 -10.53 3.55
N LYS A 91 11.84 -11.07 3.71
CA LYS A 91 11.61 -12.53 3.64
C LYS A 91 11.98 -13.13 2.29
N GLN A 92 11.72 -12.43 1.17
CA GLN A 92 12.13 -12.91 -0.14
C GLN A 92 13.66 -12.86 -0.32
N MET A 93 14.32 -11.80 0.14
CA MET A 93 15.79 -11.71 0.11
C MET A 93 16.44 -12.83 0.92
N ILE A 94 15.94 -13.11 2.13
CA ILE A 94 16.44 -14.21 2.98
C ILE A 94 16.19 -15.58 2.32
N ARG A 95 15.03 -15.79 1.69
CA ARG A 95 14.73 -17.02 0.94
C ARG A 95 15.68 -17.26 -0.23
N ILE A 96 16.04 -16.20 -0.96
CA ILE A 96 17.02 -16.28 -2.06
C ILE A 96 18.40 -16.65 -1.51
N PHE A 97 18.79 -16.09 -0.36
CA PHE A 97 20.06 -16.39 0.30
C PHE A 97 20.16 -17.79 0.92
N LEU A 98 19.04 -18.41 1.31
CA LEU A 98 19.02 -19.77 1.89
C LEU A 98 18.90 -20.89 0.85
N LEU A 99 18.65 -20.56 -0.42
CA LEU A 99 18.55 -21.51 -1.54
C LEU A 99 19.83 -21.53 -2.41
N TRP A 100 20.90 -20.88 -1.96
CA TRP A 100 22.27 -20.92 -2.48
C TRP A 100 23.21 -21.35 -1.36
#